data_AF-A0A1H8WM92-F1
#
_entry.id   AF-A0A1H8WM92-F1
#
_cell.length_a   1.000
_cell.length_b   1.000
_cell.length_c   1.000
_cell.angle_alpha   90.00
_cell.angle_beta   90.00
_cell.angle_gamma   90.00
#
_symmetry.space_group_name_H-M   'P 1'
#
loop_
_entity.id
_entity.type
_entity.pdbx_description
1 polymer ?
#
loop_
_entity_poly.entity_id
_entity_poly.type
_entity_poly.pdbx_seq_one_letter_code
_entity_poly.pdbx_strand_id
1 'polypeptide(L)'
;MSAAAIAGFFARIHGREGEDLQEAFANEAIETGGHWWPTRDPLNGQALFEIHLHGVTAIGLSLDDAIRSWRRKARARLEDPNAA
;
A
#
# COMPACT_ATOMS: atom_id res chain seq x y z
N MET A 1 -2.61 -12.89 8.47
CA MET A 1 -1.44 -12.12 7.94
C MET A 1 -0.96 -11.17 9.02
N SER A 2 0.35 -10.97 9.19
CA SER A 2 0.89 -10.39 10.43
C SER A 2 0.80 -8.87 10.48
N ALA A 3 0.09 -8.32 11.47
CA ALA A 3 0.12 -6.90 11.82
C ALA A 3 1.56 -6.36 12.03
N ALA A 4 2.51 -7.23 12.41
CA ALA A 4 3.91 -6.86 12.55
C ALA A 4 4.57 -6.49 11.21
N ALA A 5 4.17 -7.12 10.10
CA ALA A 5 4.69 -6.78 8.77
C ALA A 5 4.18 -5.40 8.33
N ILE A 6 2.90 -5.11 8.57
CA ILE A 6 2.31 -3.78 8.33
C ILE A 6 3.05 -2.73 9.17
N ALA A 7 3.21 -2.96 10.48
CA ALA A 7 3.89 -2.03 11.38
C ALA A 7 5.34 -1.77 10.97
N GLY A 8 6.08 -2.83 10.65
CA GLY A 8 7.48 -2.77 10.25
C GLY A 8 7.66 -1.96 8.97
N PHE A 9 6.88 -2.24 7.93
CA PHE A 9 6.95 -1.47 6.69
C PHE A 9 6.46 -0.04 6.87
N PHE A 10 5.35 0.18 7.59
CA PHE A 10 4.80 1.51 7.87
C PHE A 10 5.80 2.43 8.58
N ALA A 11 6.55 1.90 9.56
CA ALA A 11 7.63 2.62 10.22
C ALA A 11 8.79 2.94 9.26
N ARG A 12 9.16 1.99 8.38
CA ARG A 12 10.29 2.13 7.45
C ARG A 12 10.08 3.23 6.40
N ILE A 13 8.83 3.43 5.98
CA ILE A 13 8.44 4.46 5.01
C ILE A 13 8.07 5.80 5.66
N HIS A 14 8.13 5.91 6.99
CA HIS A 14 7.84 7.15 7.69
C HIS A 14 8.84 8.24 7.28
N GLY A 15 8.32 9.41 6.88
CA GLY A 15 9.14 10.53 6.42
C GLY A 15 9.73 10.39 5.02
N ARG A 16 9.48 9.27 4.31
CA ARG A 16 9.81 9.14 2.89
C ARG A 16 8.73 9.77 2.01
N GLU A 17 9.16 10.41 0.94
CA GLU A 17 8.32 11.12 -0.03
C GLU A 17 8.86 10.93 -1.46
N GLY A 18 8.06 11.29 -2.46
CA GLY A 18 8.48 11.25 -3.87
C GLY A 18 8.93 9.87 -4.35
N GLU A 19 9.99 9.85 -5.15
CA GLU A 19 10.54 8.64 -5.78
C GLU A 19 11.05 7.63 -4.73
N ASP A 20 11.75 8.09 -3.68
CA ASP A 20 12.22 7.23 -2.58
C ASP A 20 11.09 6.42 -1.91
N LEU A 21 9.89 7.03 -1.83
CA LEU A 21 8.71 6.35 -1.31
C LEU A 21 8.18 5.32 -2.29
N GLN A 22 8.10 5.66 -3.58
CA GLN A 22 7.63 4.74 -4.61
C GLN A 22 8.56 3.53 -4.75
N GLU A 23 9.88 3.74 -4.74
CA GLU A 23 10.89 2.68 -4.74
C GLU A 23 10.76 1.77 -3.51
N ALA A 24 10.51 2.35 -2.33
CA ALA A 24 10.32 1.54 -1.12
C ALA A 24 9.12 0.58 -1.24
N PHE A 25 8.02 1.01 -1.87
CA PHE A 25 6.87 0.15 -2.15
C PHE A 25 7.17 -0.91 -3.22
N ALA A 26 7.87 -0.53 -4.29
CA ALA A 26 8.27 -1.46 -5.34
C ALA A 26 9.19 -2.57 -4.78
N ASN A 27 10.22 -2.19 -4.02
CA ASN A 27 11.15 -3.13 -3.41
C ASN A 27 10.44 -4.05 -2.42
N GLU A 28 9.58 -3.51 -1.55
CA GLU A 28 8.83 -4.35 -0.60
C GLU A 28 7.90 -5.35 -1.31
N ALA A 29 7.25 -4.93 -2.40
CA ALA A 29 6.41 -5.82 -3.20
C ALA A 29 7.23 -6.95 -3.82
N ILE A 30 8.41 -6.65 -4.37
CA ILE A 30 9.35 -7.64 -4.93
C ILE A 30 9.82 -8.62 -3.85
N GLU A 31 10.19 -8.12 -2.67
CA GLU A 31 10.76 -8.94 -1.58
C GLU A 31 9.72 -9.82 -0.87
N THR A 32 8.47 -9.34 -0.78
CA THR A 32 7.43 -10.00 0.05
C THR A 32 6.29 -10.62 -0.75
N GLY A 33 6.34 -10.54 -2.09
CA GLY A 33 5.31 -11.07 -2.98
C GLY A 33 4.05 -10.19 -3.05
N GLY A 34 4.21 -8.89 -2.84
CA GLY A 34 3.15 -7.90 -3.05
C GLY A 34 2.96 -7.56 -4.53
N HIS A 35 1.90 -6.82 -4.82
CA HIS A 35 1.63 -6.31 -6.16
C HIS A 35 1.43 -4.80 -6.12
N TRP A 36 1.98 -4.12 -7.13
CA TRP A 36 1.62 -2.75 -7.44
C TRP A 36 1.51 -2.60 -8.96
N TRP A 37 0.34 -2.25 -9.49
CA TRP A 37 0.18 -2.11 -10.94
C TRP A 37 -0.84 -1.06 -11.31
N PRO A 38 -0.72 -0.48 -12.52
CA PRO A 38 -1.86 0.19 -13.13
C PRO A 38 -2.96 -0.84 -13.40
N THR A 39 -4.16 -0.56 -12.92
CA THR A 39 -5.40 -1.30 -13.20
C THR A 39 -6.42 -0.35 -13.83
N ARG A 40 -7.59 -0.87 -14.21
CA ARG A 40 -8.70 -0.05 -14.69
C ARG A 40 -9.92 -0.32 -13.85
N ASP A 41 -10.66 0.75 -13.54
CA ASP A 41 -12.00 0.61 -12.98
C ASP A 41 -12.87 -0.15 -14.00
N PRO A 42 -13.39 -1.35 -13.66
CA PRO A 42 -14.21 -2.12 -14.58
C PRO A 42 -15.55 -1.43 -14.92
N LEU A 43 -16.02 -0.49 -14.09
CA LEU A 43 -17.30 0.21 -14.28
C LEU A 43 -17.15 1.49 -15.12
N ASN A 44 -16.09 2.27 -14.87
CA ASN A 44 -15.92 3.58 -15.50
C ASN A 44 -14.75 3.64 -16.49
N GLY A 45 -13.97 2.57 -16.62
CA GLY A 45 -12.79 2.51 -17.50
C GLY A 45 -11.64 3.42 -17.07
N GLN A 46 -11.72 4.06 -15.90
CA GLN A 46 -10.71 4.98 -15.40
C GLN A 46 -9.42 4.23 -15.08
N ALA A 47 -8.27 4.81 -15.44
CA ALA A 47 -6.99 4.30 -15.01
C ALA A 47 -6.87 4.45 -13.48
N LEU A 48 -6.49 3.36 -12.84
CA LEU A 48 -6.27 3.26 -11.40
C LEU A 48 -4.90 2.68 -11.13
N PHE A 49 -4.43 2.84 -9.90
CA PHE A 49 -3.33 2.08 -9.35
C PHE A 49 -3.83 1.27 -8.17
N GLU A 50 -3.37 0.03 -8.09
CA GLU A 50 -3.72 -0.88 -7.01
C GLU A 50 -2.46 -1.42 -6.36
N ILE A 51 -2.43 -1.41 -5.02
CA ILE A 51 -1.34 -1.92 -4.19
C ILE A 51 -1.89 -3.01 -3.29
N HIS A 52 -1.30 -4.20 -3.35
CA HIS A 52 -1.53 -5.32 -2.44
C HIS A 52 -0.25 -5.60 -1.68
N LEU A 53 -0.19 -5.23 -0.40
CA LEU A 53 1.02 -5.40 0.39
C LEU A 53 0.70 -5.64 1.86
N HIS A 54 1.32 -6.68 2.43
CA HIS A 54 1.06 -7.17 3.80
C HIS A 54 -0.42 -7.37 4.12
N GLY A 55 -1.20 -7.78 3.11
CA GLY A 55 -2.63 -7.98 3.22
C GLY A 55 -3.49 -6.72 3.17
N VAL A 56 -2.90 -5.54 3.03
CA VAL A 56 -3.61 -4.28 2.78
C VAL A 56 -3.73 -4.08 1.28
N THR A 57 -4.97 -4.01 0.80
CA THR A 57 -5.30 -3.62 -0.57
C THR A 57 -5.68 -2.15 -0.61
N ALA A 58 -5.01 -1.37 -1.44
CA ALA A 58 -5.22 0.06 -1.60
C ALA A 58 -5.35 0.43 -3.07
N ILE A 59 -6.22 1.39 -3.36
CA ILE A 59 -6.54 1.85 -4.71
C ILE A 59 -6.46 3.37 -4.74
N GLY A 60 -5.99 3.92 -5.85
CA GLY A 60 -5.96 5.35 -6.14
C GLY A 60 -6.02 5.65 -7.64
N LEU A 61 -6.28 6.90 -8.02
CA LEU A 61 -6.28 7.34 -9.43
C LEU A 61 -4.85 7.46 -9.98
N SER A 62 -3.88 7.64 -9.09
CA SER A 62 -2.45 7.64 -9.35
C SER A 62 -1.75 6.71 -8.36
N LEU A 63 -0.48 6.43 -8.62
CA LEU A 63 0.35 5.67 -7.71
C LEU A 63 0.44 6.34 -6.32
N ASP A 64 0.63 7.66 -6.28
CA ASP A 64 0.69 8.41 -5.03
C ASP A 64 -0.63 8.34 -4.25
N ASP A 65 -1.78 8.37 -4.95
CA ASP A 65 -3.08 8.15 -4.33
C ASP A 65 -3.21 6.75 -3.72
N ALA A 66 -2.73 5.72 -4.43
CA ALA A 66 -2.75 4.35 -3.94
C ALA A 66 -1.85 4.20 -2.71
N ILE A 67 -0.66 4.82 -2.70
CA ILE A 67 0.25 4.85 -1.54
C ILE A 67 -0.39 5.57 -0.35
N ARG A 68 -1.02 6.74 -0.58
CA ARG A 68 -1.75 7.48 0.48
C ARG A 68 -2.91 6.63 1.04
N SER A 69 -3.64 5.97 0.17
CA SER A 69 -4.73 5.05 0.51
C SER A 69 -4.21 3.87 1.34
N TRP A 70 -3.05 3.30 0.97
CA TRP A 70 -2.39 2.22 1.71
C TRP A 70 -1.99 2.66 3.10
N ARG A 71 -1.30 3.81 3.24
CA ARG A 71 -0.89 4.37 4.55
C ARG A 71 -2.08 4.55 5.48
N ARG A 72 -3.19 5.11 4.98
CA ARG A 72 -4.43 5.28 5.76
C ARG A 72 -5.00 3.95 6.24
N LYS A 73 -5.09 2.95 5.35
CA LYS A 73 -5.62 1.61 5.69
C LYS A 73 -4.69 0.83 6.63
N ALA A 74 -3.38 0.94 6.43
CA ALA A 74 -2.36 0.35 7.28
C ALA A 74 -2.47 0.90 8.71
N ARG A 75 -2.53 2.24 8.86
CA ARG A 75 -2.76 2.88 10.16
C ARG A 75 -4.04 2.37 10.83
N ALA A 76 -5.16 2.37 10.10
CA ALA A 76 -6.43 1.87 10.65
C ALA A 76 -6.35 0.42 11.13
N ARG A 77 -5.62 -0.45 10.41
CA ARG A 77 -5.39 -1.84 10.85
C ARG A 77 -4.48 -1.97 12.07
N LEU A 78 -3.52 -1.07 12.24
CA LEU A 78 -2.65 -1.04 13.41
C LEU A 78 -3.37 -0.51 14.65
N GLU A 79 -4.38 0.35 14.45
CA GLU A 79 -5.22 0.90 15.51
C GLU A 79 -6.41 -0.01 15.88
N ASP A 80 -6.74 -1.01 15.05
CA ASP A 80 -7.81 -1.98 15.32
C ASP A 80 -7.33 -3.12 16.24
N PRO A 81 -7.82 -3.20 17.51
CA PRO A 81 -7.41 -4.21 18.46
C PRO A 81 -7.92 -5.63 18.13
N ASN A 82 -8.81 -5.80 17.15
CA ASN A 82 -9.38 -7.09 16.76
C ASN A 82 -8.88 -7.60 15.39
N ALA A 83 -7.89 -6.95 14.76
CA ALA A 83 -7.43 -7.27 13.41
C ALA A 83 -6.50 -8.52 13.30
N ALA A 84 -6.54 -9.44 14.28
CA ALA A 84 -5.68 -10.63 14.34
C ALA A 84 -6.29 -11.87 13.68
#